data_AF-A0ABD0QIL8-F1
#
_entry.id   AF-A0ABD0QIL8-F1
#
_cell.length_a   1.000
_cell.length_b   1.000
_cell.length_c   1.000
_cell.angle_alpha   90.00
_cell.angle_beta   90.00
_cell.angle_gamma   90.00
#
_symmetry.space_group_name_H-M   'P 1'
#
loop_
_entity.id
_entity.type
_entity.pdbx_description
1 polymer ?
#
loop_
_entity_poly.entity_id
_entity_poly.type
_entity_poly.pdbx_seq_one_letter_code
_entity_poly.pdbx_strand_id
1 'polypeptide(L)' 'HGGWSSWGNWGPCPVTCLYEGHSPEKEIRRRSCSNPAPSSAPRGNDCEGSSTDSRPCSGLPFCP' A
#
# COMPACT_ATOMS: atom_id res chain seq x y z
N HIS A 1 -11.23 -15.64 -11.76
CA HIS A 1 -11.03 -14.37 -11.03
C HIS A 1 -9.55 -14.23 -10.75
N GLY A 2 -8.98 -13.02 -10.85
CA GLY A 2 -7.62 -12.75 -10.41
C GLY A 2 -7.52 -12.78 -8.88
N GLY A 3 -6.39 -13.22 -8.35
CA GLY A 3 -6.07 -13.18 -6.94
C GLY A 3 -4.97 -12.18 -6.62
N TRP A 4 -5.09 -11.51 -5.48
CA TRP A 4 -4.07 -10.58 -5.01
C TRP A 4 -2.79 -11.34 -4.64
N SER A 5 -1.64 -10.83 -5.10
CA SER A 5 -0.35 -11.19 -4.54
C SER A 5 -0.30 -10.79 -3.06
N SER A 6 0.67 -11.37 -2.35
CA SER A 6 1.07 -10.83 -1.06
C SER A 6 1.35 -9.32 -1.19
N TRP A 7 1.01 -8.58 -0.15
CA TRP A 7 1.37 -7.18 -0.05
C TRP A 7 2.88 -7.01 -0.16
N GLY A 8 3.32 -6.06 -0.97
CA GLY A 8 4.70 -5.60 -0.95
C GLY A 8 5.06 -4.97 0.39
N ASN A 9 6.36 -4.77 0.61
CA ASN A 9 6.84 -4.03 1.76
C ASN A 9 6.25 -2.61 1.76
N TRP A 10 6.09 -2.06 2.96
CA TRP A 10 5.76 -0.65 3.09
C TRP A 10 6.91 0.20 2.55
N GLY A 11 6.55 1.20 1.76
CA GLY A 11 7.49 2.22 1.31
C GLY A 11 8.01 3.05 2.49
N PRO A 12 9.12 3.77 2.31
CA PRO A 12 9.61 4.66 3.34
C PRO A 12 8.58 5.75 3.63
N CYS A 13 8.59 6.24 4.87
CA CYS A 13 7.87 7.44 5.23
C CYS A 13 8.40 8.63 4.41
N PRO A 14 7.51 9.50 3.89
CA PRO A 14 7.94 10.66 3.11
C PRO A 14 8.63 11.71 3.98
N VAL A 15 8.51 11.59 5.30
CA VAL A 15 9.17 12.43 6.30
C VAL A 15 10.04 11.61 7.22
N THR A 16 11.06 12.27 7.77
CA THR A 16 11.99 11.71 8.76
C THR A 16 11.62 12.08 10.19
N CYS A 17 10.67 13.00 10.39
CA CYS A 17 10.19 13.44 11.69
C CYS A 17 8.71 13.87 11.64
N LEU A 18 8.05 13.92 12.79
CA LEU A 18 6.65 14.31 12.95
C LEU A 18 6.55 15.76 13.44
N TYR A 19 5.57 16.51 12.94
CA TYR A 19 5.23 17.82 13.47
C TYR A 19 4.03 17.70 14.40
N GLU A 20 4.17 18.21 15.63
CA GLU A 20 3.07 18.19 16.59
C GLU A 20 1.89 19.03 16.05
N GLY A 21 0.68 18.50 16.15
CA GLY A 21 -0.52 19.14 15.59
C GLY A 21 -0.73 18.96 14.08
N HIS A 22 0.18 18.31 13.36
CA HIS A 22 0.00 17.94 11.96
C HIS A 22 -0.52 16.51 11.82
N SER A 23 -1.24 16.24 10.74
CA SER A 23 -1.62 14.87 10.40
C SER A 23 -0.37 14.03 10.16
N PRO A 24 -0.28 12.81 10.73
CA PRO A 24 0.87 11.95 10.48
C PRO A 24 0.93 11.63 8.99
N GLU A 25 2.12 11.78 8.44
CA GLU A 25 2.42 11.35 7.08
C GLU A 25 2.16 9.87 6.90
N LYS A 26 1.89 9.43 5.67
CA LYS A 26 1.50 8.05 5.39
C LYS A 26 2.57 7.33 4.59
N GLU A 27 2.90 6.12 5.03
CA GLU A 27 3.63 5.16 4.21
C GLU A 27 2.64 4.37 3.34
N ILE A 28 3.11 3.96 2.16
CA ILE A 28 2.28 3.33 1.14
C ILE A 28 2.87 1.97 0.79
N ARG A 29 2.02 0.95 0.67
CA ARG A 29 2.39 -0.35 0.08
C ARG A 29 1.50 -0.67 -1.10
N ARG A 30 1.99 -1.54 -1.97
CA ARG A 30 1.29 -1.98 -3.18
C ARG A 30 1.21 -3.51 -3.24
N ARG A 31 0.18 -4.01 -3.91
CA ARG A 31 0.02 -5.42 -4.27
C ARG A 31 -0.39 -5.51 -5.73
N SER A 32 -0.12 -6.66 -6.35
CA SER A 32 -0.42 -6.91 -7.76
C SER A 32 -1.49 -7.98 -7.89
N CYS A 33 -2.35 -7.87 -8.90
CA CYS A 33 -3.36 -8.88 -9.20
C CYS A 33 -2.74 -10.01 -10.05
N SER A 34 -1.87 -10.82 -9.45
CA SER A 34 -1.04 -11.80 -10.15
C SER A 34 -1.03 -13.20 -9.52
N ASN A 35 -1.76 -13.44 -8.44
CA ASN A 35 -1.72 -14.71 -7.72
C ASN A 35 -3.11 -15.31 -7.44
N PRO A 36 -3.78 -15.93 -8.43
CA PRO A 36 -3.35 -16.08 -9.83
C PRO A 36 -3.68 -14.85 -10.68
N ALA A 37 -2.99 -14.66 -11.80
CA ALA A 37 -3.35 -13.63 -12.77
C ALA A 37 -4.77 -13.88 -13.34
N PRO A 38 -5.57 -12.83 -13.60
CA PRO A 38 -6.86 -13.00 -14.24
C PRO A 38 -6.69 -13.65 -15.62
N SER A 39 -7.56 -14.62 -15.93
CA SER A 39 -7.56 -15.27 -17.25
C SER A 39 -7.75 -14.23 -18.35
N SER A 40 -6.99 -14.34 -19.43
CA SER A 40 -7.15 -13.47 -20.60
C SER A 40 -8.31 -13.90 -21.49
N ALA A 41 -8.63 -15.20 -21.52
CA ALA A 41 -9.73 -15.78 -22.31
C ALA A 41 -10.30 -17.04 -21.64
N PRO A 42 -11.55 -17.03 -21.13
CA PRO A 42 -12.44 -15.86 -20.98
C PRO A 42 -11.82 -14.83 -20.02
N ARG A 43 -12.15 -13.54 -20.21
CA ARG A 43 -11.64 -12.46 -19.34
C ARG A 43 -12.05 -12.74 -17.90
N GLY A 44 -11.07 -13.02 -17.05
CA GLY A 44 -11.26 -13.15 -15.61
C GLY A 44 -11.53 -11.77 -15.00
N ASN A 45 -12.39 -11.73 -14.01
CA ASN A 45 -12.59 -10.51 -13.22
C ASN A 45 -11.27 -10.08 -12.57
N ASP A 46 -11.04 -8.77 -12.55
CA ASP A 46 -9.95 -8.14 -11.81
C ASP A 46 -10.08 -8.41 -10.31
N CYS A 47 -8.98 -8.20 -9.58
CA CYS A 47 -8.98 -8.41 -8.14
C CYS A 47 -9.84 -7.34 -7.43
N GLU A 48 -10.72 -7.78 -6.54
CA GLU A 48 -11.64 -6.89 -5.82
C GLU A 48 -10.90 -6.07 -4.75
N GLY A 49 -11.16 -4.76 -4.70
CA GLY A 49 -10.57 -3.81 -3.76
C GLY A 49 -9.37 -3.03 -4.31
N SER A 50 -8.64 -2.35 -3.42
CA SER A 50 -7.53 -1.48 -3.82
C SER A 50 -6.22 -2.24 -4.01
N SER A 51 -5.43 -1.85 -5.03
CA SER A 51 -4.04 -2.31 -5.24
C SER A 51 -3.03 -1.59 -4.34
N THR A 52 -3.47 -0.52 -3.67
CA THR A 52 -2.63 0.35 -2.85
C THR A 52 -3.24 0.51 -1.47
N ASP A 53 -2.40 0.44 -0.44
CA ASP A 53 -2.79 0.62 0.95
C ASP A 53 -1.89 1.67 1.61
N SER A 54 -2.45 2.42 2.56
CA SER A 54 -1.78 3.55 3.20
C SER A 54 -1.98 3.48 4.71
N ARG A 55 -0.91 3.65 5.48
CA ARG A 55 -0.99 3.73 6.94
C ARG A 55 -0.16 4.90 7.46
N PRO A 56 -0.51 5.49 8.62
CA PRO A 56 0.29 6.53 9.23
C PRO A 56 1.68 6.00 9.59
N CYS A 57 2.68 6.83 9.33
CA CYS A 57 4.04 6.66 9.79
C CYS A 57 4.07 6.64 11.32
N SER A 58 4.77 5.65 11.87
CA SER A 58 4.96 5.49 13.31
C SER A 58 6.43 5.31 13.63
N GLY A 59 6.85 5.70 14.84
CA GLY A 59 8.24 5.56 15.29
C GLY A 59 9.22 6.63 14.76
N LEU A 60 8.72 7.73 14.20
CA LEU A 60 9.55 8.88 13.84
C LEU A 60 9.68 9.86 15.03
N PRO A 61 10.86 10.49 15.21
CA PRO A 61 11.03 11.54 16.22
C PRO A 61 10.21 12.78 15.87
N PHE A 62 9.93 13.64 16.84
CA PHE A 62 9.37 14.96 16.56
C PHE A 62 10.44 15.86 15.93
N CYS A 63 10.04 16.68 14.95
CA CYS A 63 10.92 17.67 14.35
C CYS A 63 11.27 18.75 15.39
N PRO A 64 12.49 19.32 15.35
CA PRO A 64 12.90 20.43 16.21
C PRO A 64 12.05 21.70 16.02
#